data_AF-A0A0B1S2Y3-F1
#
_entry.id   AF-A0A0B1S2Y3-F1
#
_cell.length_a   1.000
_cell.length_b   1.000
_cell.length_c   1.000
_cell.angle_alpha   90.00
_cell.angle_beta   90.00
_cell.angle_gamma   90.00
#
_symmetry.space_group_name_H-M   'P 1'
#
loop_
_entity.id
_entity.type
_entity.pdbx_description
1 polymer ?
#
loop_
_entity_poly.entity_id
_entity_poly.type
_entity_poly.pdbx_seq_one_letter_code
_entity_poly.pdbx_strand_id
1 'polypeptide(L)'
;MDHQQQLDFSKRNDPLRLCVGKEWYRFPSSFFLPQTAVDARSRKRGIHLHFLKSEFSGLLPKYYPQGRLPFITRRIPTEMNDLNQEEVSRYVSLDTCDYIVDLETPDQTTALEPNFGLMTDVFTRLYSHPFLVSSKSHWFYRAFFIPYLSVKHTSFASYTLYQRIPPTVKA
;
A
#
# COMPACT_ATOMS: atom_id res chain seq x y z
N MET A 1 -17.06 -13.24 4.72
CA MET A 1 -17.44 -13.35 3.31
C MET A 1 -16.16 -13.66 2.54
N ASP A 2 -16.15 -14.74 1.77
CA ASP A 2 -14.95 -15.33 1.16
C ASP A 2 -14.34 -14.45 0.07
N HIS A 3 -13.45 -13.54 0.44
CA HIS A 3 -12.71 -12.67 -0.50
C HIS A 3 -11.66 -13.42 -1.34
N GLN A 4 -11.40 -14.70 -1.06
CA GLN A 4 -10.45 -15.53 -1.81
C GLN A 4 -11.03 -16.07 -3.14
N GLN A 5 -12.34 -15.99 -3.38
CA GLN A 5 -12.97 -16.66 -4.53
C GLN A 5 -12.90 -15.92 -5.89
N GLN A 6 -12.25 -14.75 -6.01
CA GLN A 6 -12.33 -13.99 -7.28
C GLN A 6 -11.10 -13.17 -7.68
N LEU A 7 -9.90 -13.60 -7.28
CA LEU A 7 -8.69 -13.04 -7.91
C LEU A 7 -8.57 -13.60 -9.33
N ASP A 8 -8.44 -12.71 -10.32
CA ASP A 8 -8.20 -13.05 -11.73
C ASP A 8 -6.95 -12.32 -12.22
N PHE A 9 -5.84 -13.05 -12.37
CA PHE A 9 -4.57 -12.51 -12.85
C PHE A 9 -4.39 -12.55 -14.38
N SER A 10 -5.43 -12.87 -15.18
CA SER A 10 -5.31 -12.75 -16.67
C SER A 10 -5.19 -11.30 -17.09
N LYS A 11 -5.83 -10.41 -16.35
CA LYS A 11 -6.07 -9.02 -16.72
C LYS A 11 -5.18 -8.06 -15.93
N ARG A 12 -4.08 -8.57 -15.37
CA ARG A 12 -3.18 -7.88 -14.42
C ARG A 12 -1.76 -7.89 -14.92
N ASN A 13 -0.94 -6.99 -14.38
CA ASN A 13 0.49 -6.98 -14.68
C ASN A 13 1.19 -8.26 -14.22
N ASP A 14 2.31 -8.57 -14.86
CA ASP A 14 3.26 -9.56 -14.39
C ASP A 14 4.65 -8.92 -14.33
N PRO A 15 5.17 -8.58 -13.13
CA PRO A 15 4.62 -8.84 -11.79
C PRO A 15 3.46 -7.90 -11.42
N LEU A 16 2.65 -8.28 -10.42
CA LEU A 16 1.59 -7.46 -9.84
C LEU A 16 2.18 -6.22 -9.17
N ARG A 17 1.57 -5.06 -9.41
CA ARG A 17 1.96 -3.80 -8.78
C ARG A 17 1.10 -3.50 -7.56
N LEU A 18 1.71 -3.60 -6.38
CA LEU A 18 1.10 -3.21 -5.11
C LEU A 18 1.57 -1.81 -4.74
N CYS A 19 0.67 -0.83 -4.77
CA CYS A 19 1.01 0.55 -4.53
C CYS A 19 0.67 0.99 -3.10
N VAL A 20 1.53 1.83 -2.53
CA VAL A 20 1.32 2.49 -1.23
C VAL A 20 1.60 3.98 -1.35
N GLY A 21 0.80 4.80 -0.66
CA GLY A 21 0.97 6.26 -0.59
C GLY A 21 1.39 6.69 0.82
N LYS A 22 0.50 7.37 1.53
CA LYS A 22 0.73 7.89 2.90
C LYS A 22 1.15 6.81 3.91
N GLU A 23 0.80 5.55 3.68
CA GLU A 23 1.10 4.43 4.57
C GLU A 23 2.45 3.74 4.29
N TRP A 24 3.31 4.30 3.43
CA TRP A 24 4.57 3.68 2.98
C TRP A 24 5.49 3.23 4.13
N TYR A 25 5.52 3.98 5.23
CA TYR A 25 6.40 3.71 6.38
C TYR A 25 6.03 2.42 7.13
N ARG A 26 4.83 1.87 6.87
CA ARG A 26 4.41 0.55 7.38
C ARG A 26 4.98 -0.61 6.57
N PHE A 27 5.35 -0.36 5.32
CA PHE A 27 5.94 -1.32 4.40
C PHE A 27 7.20 -0.73 3.74
N PRO A 28 8.29 -0.56 4.51
CA PRO A 28 9.48 0.16 4.04
C PRO A 28 10.22 -0.55 2.90
N SER A 29 9.90 -1.82 2.60
CA SER A 29 10.52 -2.59 1.52
C SER A 29 9.64 -3.76 1.06
N SER A 30 9.99 -4.37 -0.07
CA SER A 30 9.32 -5.57 -0.60
C SER A 30 9.59 -6.85 0.19
N PHE A 31 10.48 -6.85 1.20
CA PHE A 31 10.83 -8.06 1.95
C PHE A 31 9.68 -8.61 2.80
N PHE A 32 8.72 -7.76 3.18
CA PHE A 32 7.54 -8.16 3.96
C PHE A 32 6.36 -8.58 3.08
N LEU A 33 6.50 -8.49 1.75
CA LEU A 33 5.49 -8.95 0.81
C LEU A 33 5.76 -10.41 0.42
N PRO A 34 4.71 -11.21 0.19
CA PRO A 34 4.90 -12.54 -0.35
C PRO A 34 5.53 -12.44 -1.73
N GLN A 35 6.53 -13.30 -1.99
CA GLN A 35 7.25 -13.30 -3.27
C GLN A 35 6.32 -13.54 -4.47
N THR A 36 5.25 -14.30 -4.26
CA THR A 36 4.27 -14.64 -5.29
C THR A 36 2.86 -14.66 -4.73
N ALA A 37 1.90 -14.16 -5.51
CA ALA A 37 0.48 -14.39 -5.31
C ALA A 37 -0.03 -15.49 -6.25
N VAL A 38 -1.07 -16.21 -5.82
CA VAL A 38 -1.74 -17.25 -6.62
C VAL A 38 -3.21 -16.90 -6.76
N ASP A 39 -3.73 -16.97 -7.98
CA ASP A 39 -5.16 -16.74 -8.23
C ASP A 39 -5.99 -18.03 -8.22
N ALA A 40 -7.31 -17.89 -8.41
CA ALA A 40 -8.25 -19.01 -8.40
C ALA A 40 -7.98 -20.05 -9.51
N ARG A 41 -7.19 -19.72 -10.54
CA ARG A 41 -6.79 -20.61 -11.64
C ARG A 41 -5.35 -21.09 -11.49
N SER A 42 -4.79 -21.00 -10.29
CA SER A 42 -3.41 -21.40 -9.98
C SER A 42 -2.33 -20.64 -10.76
N ARG A 43 -2.64 -19.45 -11.30
CA ARG A 43 -1.64 -18.59 -11.95
C ARG A 43 -0.84 -17.87 -10.89
N LYS A 44 0.48 -17.94 -11.01
CA LYS A 44 1.42 -17.30 -10.10
C LYS A 44 1.90 -15.99 -10.70
N ARG A 45 1.94 -14.94 -9.90
CA ARG A 45 2.53 -13.65 -10.26
C ARG A 45 3.46 -13.19 -9.15
N GLY A 46 4.58 -12.58 -9.51
CA GLY A 46 5.41 -11.85 -8.55
C GLY A 46 4.66 -10.62 -8.01
N ILE A 47 5.08 -10.09 -6.85
CA ILE A 47 4.51 -8.86 -6.29
C ILE A 47 5.61 -7.84 -6.12
N HIS A 48 5.46 -6.69 -6.76
CA HIS A 48 6.35 -5.55 -6.59
C HIS A 48 5.60 -4.42 -5.88
N LEU A 49 6.13 -4.00 -4.73
CA LEU A 49 5.72 -2.78 -4.06
C LEU A 49 6.02 -1.59 -4.99
N HIS A 50 5.20 -0.54 -5.02
CA HIS A 50 5.46 0.74 -5.69
C HIS A 50 4.92 1.90 -4.84
N PHE A 51 5.46 3.10 -5.06
CA PHE A 51 5.06 4.28 -4.31
C PHE A 51 4.19 5.21 -5.16
N LEU A 52 3.10 5.69 -4.57
CA LEU A 52 2.31 6.80 -5.11
C LEU A 52 2.83 8.10 -4.51
N LYS A 53 2.73 9.20 -5.25
CA LYS A 53 2.97 10.52 -4.67
C LYS A 53 1.91 10.77 -3.60
N SER A 54 2.36 11.14 -2.41
CA SER A 54 1.54 11.53 -1.26
C SER A 54 2.02 12.88 -0.73
N GLU A 55 1.46 13.37 0.39
CA GLU A 55 1.92 14.61 1.02
C GLU A 55 3.35 14.48 1.59
N PHE A 56 3.85 13.25 1.70
CA PHE A 56 5.26 13.00 2.02
C PHE A 56 6.18 13.48 0.89
N SER A 57 7.08 14.40 1.23
CA SER A 57 8.04 15.01 0.30
C SER A 57 9.48 14.80 0.77
N GLY A 58 9.74 13.64 1.40
CA GLY A 58 11.08 13.19 1.76
C GLY A 58 11.58 12.07 0.85
N LEU A 59 12.78 11.57 1.14
CA LEU A 59 13.39 10.49 0.37
C LEU A 59 12.74 9.15 0.70
N LEU A 60 12.19 8.48 -0.32
CA LEU A 60 11.60 7.15 -0.20
C LEU A 60 12.63 6.03 -0.42
N PRO A 61 12.41 4.84 0.17
CA PRO A 61 13.25 3.67 -0.05
C PRO A 61 13.41 3.32 -1.53
N LYS A 62 14.62 2.92 -1.93
CA LYS A 62 14.92 2.40 -3.28
C LYS A 62 14.95 0.88 -3.27
N TYR A 63 14.53 0.25 -4.38
CA TYR A 63 14.71 -1.19 -4.54
C TYR A 63 16.17 -1.58 -4.58
N TYR A 64 16.44 -2.76 -4.05
CA TYR A 64 17.71 -3.43 -4.27
C TYR A 64 17.87 -3.79 -5.75
N PRO A 65 19.09 -3.71 -6.29
CA PRO A 65 19.37 -4.18 -7.64
C PRO A 65 19.17 -5.70 -7.71
N GLN A 66 18.79 -6.20 -8.88
CA GLN A 66 18.80 -7.64 -9.15
C GLN A 66 20.26 -8.15 -9.25
N GLY A 67 20.53 -9.36 -8.76
CA GLY A 67 21.86 -9.96 -8.79
C GLY A 67 22.05 -11.09 -7.78
N ARG A 68 23.32 -11.38 -7.44
CA ARG A 68 23.69 -12.35 -6.39
C ARG A 68 24.23 -11.63 -5.15
N LEU A 69 24.00 -12.21 -3.97
CA LEU A 69 24.68 -11.77 -2.76
C LEU A 69 26.19 -12.14 -2.84
N PRO A 70 27.10 -11.30 -2.30
CA PRO A 70 26.85 -10.04 -1.58
C PRO A 70 26.86 -8.80 -2.49
N PHE A 71 26.96 -8.94 -3.82
CA PHE A 71 27.07 -7.78 -4.72
C PHE A 71 25.88 -6.82 -4.60
N ILE A 72 24.66 -7.37 -4.44
CA ILE A 72 23.44 -6.58 -4.26
C ILE A 72 23.53 -5.63 -3.05
N THR A 73 24.01 -6.14 -1.91
CA THR A 73 24.03 -5.38 -0.65
C THR A 73 25.23 -4.44 -0.53
N ARG A 74 26.25 -4.61 -1.38
CA ARG A 74 27.43 -3.73 -1.44
C ARG A 74 27.28 -2.57 -2.41
N ARG A 75 26.29 -2.63 -3.31
CA ARG A 75 26.10 -1.59 -4.32
C ARG A 75 25.55 -0.32 -3.67
N ILE A 76 26.21 0.81 -3.93
CA ILE A 76 25.71 2.12 -3.51
C ILE A 76 24.48 2.46 -4.38
N PRO A 77 23.30 2.70 -3.78
CA PRO A 77 22.10 3.10 -4.51
C PRO A 77 22.27 4.50 -5.13
N THR A 78 21.85 4.65 -6.38
CA THR A 78 21.81 5.97 -7.05
C THR A 78 20.60 6.78 -6.58
N GLU A 79 20.58 8.09 -6.84
CA GLU A 79 19.44 8.98 -6.53
C GLU A 79 19.08 8.91 -5.03
N MET A 80 20.10 8.92 -4.19
CA MET A 80 19.98 9.13 -2.76
C MET A 80 20.63 10.47 -2.44
N ASN A 81 20.06 11.19 -1.49
CA ASN A 81 20.60 12.44 -0.99
C ASN A 81 20.70 12.39 0.54
N ASP A 82 21.61 13.17 1.11
CA ASP A 82 21.91 13.24 2.53
C ASP A 82 21.02 14.23 3.29
N LEU A 83 20.08 14.90 2.60
CA LEU A 83 19.19 15.92 3.14
C LEU A 83 17.74 15.44 3.29
N ASN A 84 17.47 14.16 3.01
CA ASN A 84 16.11 13.60 2.96
C ASN A 84 15.15 14.40 2.06
N GLN A 85 15.68 14.97 0.97
CA GLN A 85 14.90 15.67 -0.05
C GLN A 85 14.11 14.68 -0.90
N GLU A 86 12.95 15.12 -1.38
CA GLU A 86 12.09 14.38 -2.28
C GLU A 86 12.84 13.86 -3.52
N GLU A 87 12.60 12.60 -3.86
CA GLU A 87 13.13 11.98 -5.07
C GLU A 87 11.97 11.47 -5.95
N VAL A 88 11.65 12.25 -6.99
CA VAL A 88 10.46 12.04 -7.83
C VAL A 88 10.50 10.75 -8.65
N SER A 89 11.68 10.21 -8.92
CA SER A 89 11.85 8.93 -9.64
C SER A 89 11.27 7.72 -8.89
N ARG A 90 10.89 7.88 -7.62
CA ARG A 90 10.29 6.80 -6.80
C ARG A 90 8.81 6.57 -7.08
N TYR A 91 8.12 7.55 -7.67
CA TYR A 91 6.68 7.50 -7.83
C TYR A 91 6.26 6.82 -9.14
N VAL A 92 5.11 6.15 -9.10
CA VAL A 92 4.42 5.63 -10.30
C VAL A 92 3.06 6.30 -10.45
N SER A 93 2.54 6.34 -11.69
CA SER A 93 1.16 6.78 -11.91
C SER A 93 0.18 5.80 -11.27
N LEU A 94 -0.87 6.36 -10.67
CA LEU A 94 -1.95 5.62 -10.03
C LEU A 94 -2.51 4.53 -10.95
N ASP A 95 -2.72 4.86 -12.24
CA ASP A 95 -3.31 3.96 -13.24
C ASP A 95 -2.52 2.69 -13.49
N THR A 96 -1.24 2.68 -13.14
CA THR A 96 -0.39 1.50 -13.31
C THR A 96 -0.55 0.48 -12.18
N CYS A 97 -1.16 0.84 -11.06
CA CYS A 97 -1.29 -0.01 -9.89
C CYS A 97 -2.41 -1.06 -10.05
N ASP A 98 -2.12 -2.33 -9.79
CA ASP A 98 -3.14 -3.38 -9.72
C ASP A 98 -3.87 -3.37 -8.38
N TYR A 99 -3.12 -3.08 -7.31
CA TYR A 99 -3.59 -3.06 -5.93
C TYR A 99 -3.09 -1.82 -5.21
N ILE A 100 -3.87 -1.36 -4.22
CA ILE A 100 -3.49 -0.25 -3.34
C ILE A 100 -3.74 -0.65 -1.90
N VAL A 101 -2.80 -0.36 -1.01
CA VAL A 101 -3.04 -0.44 0.43
C VAL A 101 -3.14 0.97 0.98
N ASP A 102 -4.24 1.27 1.66
CA ASP A 102 -4.45 2.58 2.25
C ASP A 102 -5.24 2.52 3.57
N LEU A 103 -5.04 3.52 4.41
CA LEU A 103 -5.85 3.76 5.60
C LEU A 103 -6.97 4.75 5.27
N GLU A 104 -8.22 4.28 5.33
CA GLU A 104 -9.41 5.10 5.09
C GLU A 104 -9.60 6.11 6.22
N THR A 105 -9.13 7.34 6.00
CA THR A 105 -9.31 8.49 6.89
C THR A 105 -10.14 9.56 6.18
N PRO A 106 -11.48 9.50 6.22
CA PRO A 106 -12.35 10.43 5.50
C PRO A 106 -12.09 11.91 5.80
N ASP A 107 -11.68 12.21 7.04
CA ASP A 107 -11.42 13.58 7.50
C ASP A 107 -10.02 14.11 7.12
N GLN A 108 -9.18 13.28 6.49
CA GLN A 108 -7.81 13.61 6.10
C GLN A 108 -7.61 13.21 4.64
N THR A 109 -8.24 13.97 3.74
CA THR A 109 -8.13 13.77 2.29
C THR A 109 -7.51 14.99 1.64
N THR A 110 -6.60 14.75 0.69
CA THR A 110 -5.99 15.80 -0.13
C THR A 110 -6.03 15.38 -1.60
N ALA A 111 -5.54 16.24 -2.50
CA ALA A 111 -5.42 15.89 -3.91
C ALA A 111 -4.45 14.71 -4.15
N LEU A 112 -3.41 14.58 -3.31
CA LEU A 112 -2.41 13.50 -3.39
C LEU A 112 -2.78 12.27 -2.55
N GLU A 113 -3.62 12.45 -1.52
CA GLU A 113 -4.09 11.39 -0.63
C GLU A 113 -5.63 11.31 -0.66
N PRO A 114 -6.23 10.93 -1.80
CA PRO A 114 -7.68 10.83 -1.91
C PRO A 114 -8.21 9.61 -1.15
N ASN A 115 -9.50 9.62 -0.83
CA ASN A 115 -10.16 8.45 -0.28
C ASN A 115 -10.49 7.45 -1.40
N PHE A 116 -9.63 6.46 -1.60
CA PHE A 116 -9.83 5.37 -2.58
C PHE A 116 -11.14 4.60 -2.35
N GLY A 117 -11.66 4.62 -1.13
CA GLY A 117 -12.93 4.03 -0.76
C GLY A 117 -14.16 4.67 -1.39
N LEU A 118 -14.05 5.91 -1.88
CA LEU A 118 -15.11 6.62 -2.61
C LEU A 118 -15.01 6.40 -4.12
N MET A 119 -13.86 5.95 -4.64
CA MET A 119 -13.61 5.70 -6.07
C MET A 119 -14.12 4.32 -6.49
N THR A 120 -15.42 4.07 -6.29
CA THR A 120 -16.05 2.76 -6.50
C THR A 120 -16.10 2.30 -7.96
N ASP A 121 -15.93 3.22 -8.90
CA ASP A 121 -15.81 2.99 -10.34
C ASP A 121 -14.39 2.54 -10.75
N VAL A 122 -13.38 2.88 -9.96
CA VAL A 122 -11.97 2.56 -10.24
C VAL A 122 -11.46 1.42 -9.35
N PHE A 123 -11.90 1.32 -8.11
CA PHE A 123 -11.39 0.37 -7.12
C PHE A 123 -12.50 -0.40 -6.40
N THR A 124 -12.25 -1.69 -6.20
CA THR A 124 -13.04 -2.54 -5.31
C THR A 124 -12.27 -2.79 -4.01
N ARG A 125 -12.99 -2.83 -2.88
CA ARG A 125 -12.40 -3.25 -1.60
C ARG A 125 -12.28 -4.77 -1.60
N LEU A 126 -11.05 -5.28 -1.51
CA LEU A 126 -10.81 -6.72 -1.38
C LEU A 126 -10.84 -7.16 0.07
N TYR A 127 -10.21 -6.38 0.93
CA TYR A 127 -10.03 -6.77 2.32
C TYR A 127 -9.83 -5.54 3.18
N SER A 128 -10.45 -5.50 4.35
CA SER A 128 -10.36 -4.39 5.28
C SER A 128 -10.17 -4.90 6.70
N HIS A 129 -9.29 -4.25 7.44
CA HIS A 129 -9.07 -4.52 8.86
C HIS A 129 -9.17 -3.24 9.70
N PRO A 130 -9.71 -3.33 10.93
CA PRO A 130 -9.70 -2.19 11.83
C PRO A 130 -8.27 -1.84 12.22
N PHE A 131 -7.93 -0.57 12.09
CA PHE A 131 -6.60 -0.03 12.32
C PHE A 131 -6.69 1.21 13.21
N LEU A 132 -5.91 1.22 14.29
CA LEU A 132 -5.98 2.27 15.31
C LEU A 132 -5.43 3.60 14.77
N VAL A 133 -6.24 4.66 14.87
CA VAL A 133 -5.86 6.02 14.46
C VAL A 133 -5.25 6.76 15.65
N SER A 134 -3.92 6.90 15.63
CA SER A 134 -3.16 7.51 16.72
C SER A 134 -3.61 8.93 17.07
N SER A 135 -3.86 9.77 16.06
CA SER A 135 -4.25 11.19 16.23
C SER A 135 -5.62 11.36 16.90
N LYS A 136 -6.50 10.36 16.81
CA LYS A 136 -7.87 10.37 17.36
C LYS A 136 -8.02 9.47 18.59
N SER A 137 -6.91 8.98 19.14
CA SER A 137 -6.91 8.02 20.22
C SER A 137 -6.04 8.52 21.38
N HIS A 138 -6.56 8.44 22.59
CA HIS A 138 -5.86 8.91 23.77
C HIS A 138 -4.60 8.05 24.04
N TRP A 139 -3.46 8.69 24.25
CA TRP A 139 -2.14 8.03 24.33
C TRP A 139 -2.09 6.90 25.37
N PHE A 140 -2.68 7.10 26.55
CA PHE A 140 -2.67 6.11 27.63
C PHE A 140 -3.42 4.82 27.26
N TYR A 141 -4.60 4.94 26.63
CA TYR A 141 -5.41 3.79 26.24
C TYR A 141 -4.90 3.08 24.98
N ARG A 142 -3.98 3.71 24.23
CA ARG A 142 -3.18 3.07 23.18
C ARG A 142 -2.05 2.23 23.75
N ALA A 143 -1.41 2.70 24.82
CA ALA A 143 -0.29 2.00 25.46
C ALA A 143 -0.77 0.86 26.37
N PHE A 144 -1.88 1.05 27.08
CA PHE A 144 -2.42 0.09 28.04
C PHE A 144 -3.90 -0.18 27.76
N PHE A 145 -4.24 -1.46 27.61
CA PHE A 145 -5.63 -1.88 27.42
C PHE A 145 -6.35 -1.98 28.76
N ILE A 146 -7.41 -1.19 28.92
CA ILE A 146 -8.34 -1.24 30.05
C ILE A 146 -9.71 -1.64 29.51
N PRO A 147 -10.28 -2.78 29.95
CA PRO A 147 -11.60 -3.23 29.52
C PRO A 147 -12.64 -2.11 29.63
N TYR A 148 -13.51 -2.01 28.61
CA TYR A 148 -14.57 -0.99 28.46
C TYR A 148 -14.09 0.47 28.27
N LEU A 149 -13.01 0.88 28.93
CA LEU A 149 -12.52 2.26 28.91
C LEU A 149 -11.67 2.53 27.67
N SER A 150 -10.78 1.61 27.28
CA SER A 150 -9.96 1.77 26.07
C SER A 150 -10.82 1.86 24.81
N VAL A 151 -11.88 1.06 24.71
CA VAL A 151 -12.78 1.05 23.53
C VAL A 151 -13.47 2.40 23.32
N LYS A 152 -13.79 3.12 24.41
CA LYS A 152 -14.41 4.45 24.34
C LYS A 152 -13.44 5.57 23.94
N HIS A 153 -12.15 5.38 24.17
CA HIS A 153 -11.12 6.41 23.99
C HIS A 153 -10.11 6.10 22.86
N THR A 154 -10.37 5.04 22.09
CA THR A 154 -9.58 4.66 20.92
C THR A 154 -10.48 4.66 19.70
N SER A 155 -9.96 5.24 18.63
CA SER A 155 -10.65 5.36 17.35
C SER A 155 -9.97 4.46 16.33
N PHE A 156 -10.76 3.72 15.57
CA PHE A 156 -10.27 2.84 14.51
C PHE A 156 -10.78 3.32 13.15
N ALA A 157 -9.95 3.14 12.13
CA ALA A 157 -10.26 3.35 10.73
C ALA A 157 -10.05 2.04 9.96
N SER A 158 -10.57 1.95 8.73
CA SER A 158 -10.40 0.76 7.90
C SER A 158 -9.07 0.82 7.16
N TYR A 159 -8.18 -0.13 7.43
CA TYR A 159 -6.99 -0.37 6.63
C TYR A 159 -7.32 -1.37 5.54
N THR A 160 -7.37 -0.88 4.31
CA THR A 160 -8.01 -1.58 3.21
C THR A 160 -7.02 -1.89 2.09
N LEU A 161 -7.06 -3.13 1.63
CA LEU A 161 -6.49 -3.55 0.36
C LEU A 161 -7.55 -3.36 -0.73
N TYR A 162 -7.25 -2.48 -1.67
CA TYR A 162 -8.05 -2.22 -2.85
C TYR A 162 -7.50 -2.96 -4.06
N GLN A 163 -8.40 -3.36 -4.94
CA GLN A 163 -8.08 -3.89 -6.25
C GLN A 163 -8.63 -2.94 -7.32
N ARG A 164 -7.81 -2.59 -8.30
CA ARG A 164 -8.26 -1.80 -9.45
C ARG A 164 -9.28 -2.59 -10.27
N ILE A 165 -10.35 -1.97 -10.73
CA ILE A 165 -11.26 -2.57 -11.70
C ILE A 165 -10.58 -2.48 -13.08
N PRO A 166 -10.39 -3.60 -13.81
CA PRO A 166 -9.83 -3.54 -15.15
C PRO A 166 -10.70 -2.64 -16.02
N PRO A 167 -10.13 -1.70 -16.80
CA PRO A 167 -10.93 -0.88 -17.71
C PRO A 167 -11.71 -1.81 -18.63
N THR A 168 -13.02 -1.62 -18.70
CA THR A 168 -13.83 -2.25 -19.74
C THR A 168 -13.33 -1.70 -21.06
N VAL A 169 -12.71 -2.57 -21.88
CA VAL A 169 -12.41 -2.20 -23.26
C VAL A 169 -13.76 -1.86 -23.90
N LYS A 170 -14.04 -0.57 -24.09
CA LYS A 170 -15.13 -0.16 -24.98
C LYS A 170 -14.66 -0.59 -26.37
N ALA A 171 -15.32 -1.61 -26.91
CA ALA A 171 -15.23 -1.98 -28.30
C ALA A 171 -15.69 -0.81 -29.18
#